data_AF-A0A3M7TCV8-F1
#
_entry.id   AF-A0A3M7TCV8-F1
#
_cell.length_a   1.000
_cell.length_b   1.000
_cell.length_c   1.000
_cell.angle_alpha   90.00
_cell.angle_beta   90.00
_cell.angle_gamma   90.00
#
_symmetry.space_group_name_H-M   'P 1'
#
loop_
_entity.id
_entity.type
_entity.pdbx_description
1 polymer ?
#
loop_
_entity_poly.entity_id
_entity_poly.type
_entity_poly.pdbx_seq_one_letter_code
_entity_poly.pdbx_strand_id
1 'polypeptide(L)'
;MLESFENGGTRKQLLARSKYLLYKSRDKWSKTQRQRAGILFSQYTECEKVYGLTDKLRNIYNQNIIKSVAMTKLAYWFKEVEEVGFKSFNILSKTVMNHYRDILNYFDKRSTKSFFLIFIQLFIYI
;
A
#
# COMPACT_ATOMS: atom_id res chain seq x y z
N MET A 1 1.55 13.89 29.32
CA MET A 1 0.29 13.17 29.59
C MET A 1 0.02 12.25 28.40
N LEU A 2 -0.15 10.95 28.65
CA LEU A 2 -0.39 9.97 27.59
C LEU A 2 -1.87 10.00 27.21
N GLU A 3 -2.19 10.45 25.99
CA GLU A 3 -3.53 10.35 25.42
C GLU A 3 -3.92 8.86 25.30
N SER A 4 -4.81 8.42 26.16
CA SER A 4 -5.50 7.12 26.07
C SER A 4 -6.63 7.22 25.05
N PHE A 5 -6.62 6.37 24.03
CA PHE A 5 -7.77 6.19 23.14
C PHE A 5 -8.94 5.55 23.89
N GLU A 6 -10.18 5.68 23.40
CA GLU A 6 -11.43 5.14 24.00
C GLU A 6 -11.36 3.65 24.40
N ASN A 7 -10.38 2.92 23.84
CA ASN A 7 -10.16 1.49 24.04
C ASN A 7 -9.15 1.19 25.18
N GLY A 8 -8.69 2.19 25.93
CA GLY A 8 -7.69 2.05 27.01
C GLY A 8 -6.27 1.71 26.53
N GLY A 9 -6.02 1.68 25.22
CA GLY A 9 -4.72 1.37 24.63
C GLY A 9 -3.87 2.62 24.38
N THR A 10 -2.55 2.51 24.58
CA THR A 10 -1.62 3.59 24.25
C THR A 10 -1.38 3.69 22.74
N ARG A 11 -0.97 4.86 22.26
CA ARG A 11 -0.61 5.12 20.84
C ARG A 11 0.39 4.10 20.26
N LYS A 12 1.38 3.67 21.06
CA LYS A 12 2.33 2.60 20.67
C LYS A 12 1.65 1.24 20.46
N GLN A 13 0.69 0.89 21.32
CA GLN A 13 -0.07 -0.35 21.19
C GLN A 13 -1.02 -0.34 19.99
N LEU A 14 -1.62 0.81 19.67
CA LEU A 14 -2.45 0.97 18.48
C LEU A 14 -1.63 0.71 17.21
N LEU A 15 -0.44 1.32 17.11
CA LEU A 15 0.48 1.12 15.98
C LEU A 15 0.92 -0.34 15.87
N ALA A 16 1.37 -0.95 16.97
CA ALA A 16 1.82 -2.34 16.98
C ALA A 16 0.71 -3.32 16.55
N ARG A 17 -0.53 -3.12 17.03
CA ARG A 17 -1.68 -3.96 16.70
C ARG A 17 -2.30 -3.67 15.33
N SER A 18 -1.96 -2.53 14.73
CA SER A 18 -2.42 -2.15 13.38
C SER A 18 -1.39 -2.51 12.30
N LYS A 19 -0.14 -2.80 12.66
CA LYS A 19 0.89 -3.22 11.69
C LYS A 19 0.41 -4.37 10.79
N TYR A 20 -0.24 -5.38 11.38
CA TYR A 20 -0.69 -6.57 10.64
C TYR A 20 -1.83 -6.31 9.63
N LEU A 21 -2.72 -5.34 9.90
CA LEU A 21 -3.85 -5.08 8.99
C LEU A 21 -3.40 -4.29 7.75
N LEU A 22 -2.34 -3.49 7.85
CA LEU A 22 -1.78 -2.73 6.72
C LEU A 22 -1.20 -3.65 5.61
N TYR A 23 -0.84 -4.90 5.95
CA TYR A 23 -0.43 -5.91 4.96
C TYR A 23 -1.58 -6.54 4.17
N LYS A 24 -2.83 -6.31 4.58
CA LYS A 24 -4.02 -6.92 3.96
C LYS A 24 -4.80 -5.88 3.18
N SER A 25 -5.52 -6.32 2.15
CA SER A 25 -6.50 -5.45 1.49
C SER A 25 -7.76 -5.32 2.34
N ARG A 26 -8.50 -4.23 2.16
CA ARG A 26 -9.66 -3.86 2.99
C ARG A 26 -10.77 -4.89 2.96
N ASP A 27 -10.91 -5.62 1.86
CA ASP A 27 -11.87 -6.72 1.71
C ASP A 27 -11.56 -7.87 2.69
N LYS A 28 -10.28 -8.06 3.04
CA LYS A 28 -9.81 -9.10 3.97
C LYS A 28 -9.83 -8.69 5.44
N TRP A 29 -10.22 -7.45 5.76
CA TRP A 29 -10.28 -7.00 7.13
C TRP A 29 -11.51 -7.54 7.86
N SER A 30 -11.29 -8.06 9.07
CA SER A 30 -12.38 -8.34 10.01
C SER A 30 -13.08 -7.04 10.45
N LYS A 31 -14.28 -7.16 11.04
CA LYS A 31 -15.00 -6.02 11.62
C LYS A 31 -14.14 -5.24 12.62
N THR A 32 -13.42 -5.95 13.49
CA THR A 32 -12.51 -5.36 14.49
C THR A 32 -11.29 -4.68 13.87
N GLN A 33 -10.76 -5.22 12.77
CA GLN A 33 -9.67 -4.59 12.01
C GLN A 33 -10.13 -3.32 11.31
N ARG A 34 -11.33 -3.30 10.73
CA ARG A 34 -11.92 -2.09 10.12
C ARG A 34 -12.11 -0.97 11.13
N GLN A 35 -12.67 -1.30 12.30
CA GLN A 35 -12.82 -0.33 13.39
C GLN A 35 -11.47 0.24 13.83
N ARG A 36 -10.46 -0.61 13.98
CA ARG A 36 -9.11 -0.18 14.35
C ARG A 36 -8.44 0.68 13.27
N ALA A 37 -8.61 0.31 12.00
CA ALA A 37 -8.12 1.10 10.88
C ALA A 37 -8.77 2.49 10.85
N GLY A 38 -10.08 2.59 11.14
CA GLY A 38 -10.78 3.87 11.26
C GLY A 38 -10.16 4.77 12.34
N ILE A 39 -9.87 4.22 13.51
CA ILE A 39 -9.19 4.96 14.60
C ILE A 39 -7.75 5.33 14.18
N LEU A 40 -7.03 4.42 13.53
CA LEU A 40 -5.66 4.70 13.08
C LEU A 40 -5.64 5.85 12.06
N PHE A 41 -6.51 5.80 11.06
CA PHE A 41 -6.53 6.77 9.97
C PHE A 41 -7.08 8.13 10.39
N SER A 42 -7.99 8.19 11.37
CA SER A 42 -8.42 9.47 11.95
C SER A 42 -7.29 10.19 12.69
N GLN A 43 -6.35 9.43 13.26
CA GLN A 43 -5.19 9.96 13.98
C GLN A 43 -3.98 10.20 13.07
N TYR A 44 -3.86 9.44 11.99
CA TYR A 44 -2.74 9.44 11.06
C TYR A 44 -3.24 9.45 9.61
N THR A 45 -3.70 10.60 9.16
CA THR A 45 -4.23 10.79 7.80
C THR A 45 -3.20 10.48 6.72
N GLU A 46 -1.91 10.74 6.98
CA GLU A 46 -0.81 10.34 6.09
C GLU A 46 -0.72 8.81 5.93
N CYS A 47 -0.93 8.07 7.02
CA CYS A 47 -0.93 6.60 6.99
C CYS A 47 -2.07 6.06 6.12
N GLU A 48 -3.23 6.72 6.14
CA GLU A 48 -4.35 6.37 5.25
C GLU A 48 -3.99 6.57 3.77
N LYS A 49 -3.36 7.69 3.43
CA LYS A 49 -2.90 7.97 2.06
C LYS A 49 -1.87 6.94 1.59
N VAL A 50 -0.86 6.66 2.41
CA VAL A 50 0.17 5.63 2.17
C VAL A 50 -0.44 4.25 1.97
N TYR A 51 -1.37 3.87 2.84
CA TYR A 51 -2.09 2.61 2.73
C TYR A 51 -2.94 2.57 1.45
N GLY A 52 -3.64 3.65 1.13
CA GLY A 52 -4.46 3.77 -0.07
C GLY A 52 -3.67 3.57 -1.37
N LEU A 53 -2.51 4.21 -1.49
CA LEU A 53 -1.59 4.02 -2.61
C LEU A 53 -1.12 2.56 -2.71
N THR A 54 -0.75 1.96 -1.58
CA THR A 54 -0.30 0.56 -1.52
C THR A 54 -1.41 -0.44 -1.90
N ASP A 55 -2.63 -0.23 -1.40
CA ASP A 55 -3.78 -1.07 -1.68
C ASP A 55 -4.23 -0.95 -3.15
N LYS A 56 -4.19 0.27 -3.71
CA LYS A 56 -4.46 0.50 -5.14
C LYS A 56 -3.47 -0.24 -6.02
N LEU A 57 -2.18 -0.17 -5.70
CA LEU A 57 -1.14 -0.90 -6.40
C LEU A 57 -1.38 -2.40 -6.35
N ARG A 58 -1.63 -2.95 -5.16
CA ARG A 58 -2.00 -4.37 -4.96
C ARG A 58 -3.18 -4.77 -5.85
N ASN A 59 -4.21 -3.93 -5.94
CA ASN A 59 -5.38 -4.18 -6.77
C ASN A 59 -5.06 -4.21 -8.27
N ILE A 60 -4.14 -3.37 -8.76
CA ILE A 60 -3.71 -3.39 -10.17
C ILE A 60 -3.08 -4.75 -10.52
N TYR A 61 -2.17 -5.26 -9.68
CA TYR A 61 -1.50 -6.54 -9.93
C TYR A 61 -2.42 -7.75 -9.77
N ASN A 62 -3.40 -7.68 -8.86
CA ASN A 62 -4.36 -8.76 -8.66
C ASN A 62 -5.40 -8.85 -9.79
N GLN A 63 -5.53 -7.84 -10.66
CA GLN A 63 -6.43 -7.86 -11.80
C GLN A 63 -5.94 -8.79 -12.92
N ASN A 64 -6.87 -9.40 -13.65
CA ASN A 64 -6.58 -10.12 -14.90
C ASN A 64 -6.77 -9.21 -16.10
N ILE A 65 -5.75 -8.39 -16.35
CA ILE A 65 -5.74 -7.35 -17.38
C ILE A 65 -4.52 -7.53 -18.29
N ILE A 66 -4.68 -7.16 -19.55
CA ILE A 66 -3.60 -7.14 -20.53
C ILE A 66 -2.55 -6.07 -20.19
N LYS A 67 -1.33 -6.26 -20.68
CA LYS A 67 -0.18 -5.38 -20.41
C LYS A 67 -0.45 -3.90 -20.68
N SER A 68 -1.09 -3.56 -21.80
CA SER A 68 -1.40 -2.16 -22.15
C SER A 68 -2.32 -1.49 -21.13
N VAL A 69 -3.35 -2.20 -20.64
CA VAL A 69 -4.25 -1.70 -19.59
C VAL A 69 -3.51 -1.55 -18.26
N ALA A 70 -2.62 -2.48 -17.93
CA ALA A 70 -1.78 -2.39 -16.74
C ALA A 70 -0.82 -1.19 -16.80
N MET A 71 -0.23 -0.92 -17.96
CA MET A 71 0.63 0.24 -18.19
C MET A 71 -0.11 1.55 -17.89
N THR A 72 -1.31 1.71 -18.42
CA THR A 72 -2.14 2.90 -18.18
C THR A 72 -2.48 3.06 -16.70
N LYS A 73 -2.87 1.98 -16.02
CA LYS A 73 -3.19 2.02 -14.57
C LYS A 73 -1.97 2.34 -13.71
N LEU A 74 -0.79 1.81 -14.05
CA LEU A 74 0.45 2.12 -13.35
C LEU A 74 0.87 3.58 -13.57
N ALA A 75 0.70 4.14 -14.78
CA ALA A 75 0.96 5.55 -15.05
C ALA A 75 0.10 6.48 -14.19
N TYR A 76 -1.21 6.20 -14.08
CA TYR A 76 -2.09 6.95 -13.16
C TYR A 76 -1.66 6.81 -11.71
N TRP A 77 -1.25 5.61 -11.29
CA TRP A 77 -0.78 5.39 -9.93
C TRP A 77 0.51 6.16 -9.62
N PHE A 78 1.48 6.20 -10.54
CA PHE A 78 2.70 7.01 -10.37
C PHE A 78 2.39 8.50 -10.21
N LYS A 79 1.46 9.02 -11.03
CA LYS A 79 1.00 10.41 -10.91
C LYS A 79 0.43 10.70 -9.51
N GLU A 80 -0.41 9.81 -8.99
CA GLU A 80 -0.95 9.96 -7.63
C GLU A 80 0.14 9.90 -6.55
N VAL A 81 1.15 9.05 -6.72
CA VAL A 81 2.30 9.01 -5.81
C VAL A 81 3.05 10.33 -5.78
N GLU A 82 3.32 10.91 -6.97
CA GLU A 82 3.99 12.21 -7.09
C GLU A 82 3.17 13.34 -6.47
N GLU A 83 1.85 13.37 -6.71
CA GLU A 83 0.92 14.36 -6.15
C GLU A 83 0.85 14.32 -4.62
N VAL A 84 0.93 13.12 -4.04
CA VAL A 84 0.92 12.95 -2.58
C VAL A 84 2.26 13.40 -1.95
N GLY A 85 3.37 13.34 -2.69
CA GLY A 85 4.62 14.03 -2.34
C GLY A 85 5.45 13.39 -1.23
N PHE A 86 5.17 12.14 -0.82
CA PHE A 86 6.00 11.43 0.16
C PHE A 86 7.39 11.11 -0.44
N LYS A 87 8.45 11.66 0.15
CA LYS A 87 9.85 11.45 -0.31
C LYS A 87 10.21 9.97 -0.47
N SER A 88 9.78 9.14 0.48
CA SER A 88 9.96 7.69 0.48
C SER A 88 9.35 7.02 -0.74
N PHE A 89 8.11 7.38 -1.06
CA PHE A 89 7.38 6.86 -2.20
C PHE A 89 7.96 7.36 -3.53
N ASN A 90 8.48 8.58 -3.57
CA ASN A 90 9.14 9.13 -4.75
C ASN A 90 10.44 8.39 -5.08
N ILE A 91 11.25 8.06 -4.07
CA ILE A 91 12.46 7.24 -4.25
C ILE A 91 12.06 5.86 -4.79
N LEU A 92 11.07 5.24 -4.15
CA LEU A 92 10.61 3.91 -4.55
C LEU A 92 10.04 3.94 -5.98
N SER A 93 9.23 4.93 -6.33
CA SER A 93 8.68 5.08 -7.69
C SER A 93 9.77 5.16 -8.76
N LYS A 94 10.87 5.87 -8.49
CA LYS A 94 12.03 5.90 -9.41
C LYS A 94 12.63 4.50 -9.59
N THR A 95 12.78 3.73 -8.51
CA THR A 95 13.25 2.33 -8.59
C THR A 95 12.30 1.48 -9.43
N VAL A 96 11.00 1.65 -9.29
CA VAL A 96 9.98 0.92 -10.08
C VAL A 96 10.07 1.27 -11.55
N MET A 97 10.25 2.55 -11.87
CA MET A 97 10.42 3.01 -13.25
C MET A 97 11.66 2.38 -13.89
N ASN A 98 12.77 2.23 -13.14
CA ASN A 98 13.98 1.56 -13.64
C ASN A 98 13.75 0.08 -13.99
N HIS A 99 12.84 -0.59 -13.28
CA HIS A 99 12.49 -2.00 -13.52
C HIS A 99 11.13 -2.18 -14.23
N TYR A 100 10.62 -1.12 -14.86
CA TYR A 100 9.25 -1.08 -15.35
C TYR A 100 8.96 -2.16 -16.41
N ARG A 101 9.92 -2.47 -17.28
CA ARG A 101 9.77 -3.53 -18.29
C ARG A 101 9.53 -4.90 -17.64
N ASP A 102 10.31 -5.23 -16.61
CA ASP A 102 10.21 -6.52 -15.92
C ASP A 102 8.92 -6.62 -15.11
N ILE A 103 8.53 -5.51 -14.50
CA ILE A 103 7.23 -5.36 -13.84
C ILE A 103 6.10 -5.62 -14.81
N LEU A 104 6.12 -5.02 -16.00
CA LEU A 104 5.06 -5.20 -16.97
C LEU A 104 5.01 -6.63 -17.52
N ASN A 105 6.13 -7.34 -17.58
CA ASN A 105 6.17 -8.75 -17.99
C ASN A 105 5.34 -9.67 -17.06
N TYR A 106 5.07 -9.23 -15.82
CA TYR A 106 4.12 -9.90 -14.94
C TYR A 106 2.74 -10.07 -15.58
N PHE A 107 2.26 -9.08 -16.34
CA PHE A 107 0.93 -9.10 -16.94
C PHE A 107 0.83 -9.98 -18.19
N ASP A 108 1.95 -10.33 -18.83
CA ASP A 108 1.98 -11.27 -19.96
C ASP A 108 2.15 -12.72 -19.50
N LYS A 109 3.14 -12.97 -18.64
CA LYS A 109 3.58 -14.34 -18.30
C LYS A 109 3.09 -14.84 -16.95
N ARG A 110 2.55 -13.95 -16.08
CA ARG A 110 2.24 -14.20 -14.66
C ARG A 110 3.39 -14.85 -13.87
N SER A 111 4.60 -14.86 -14.43
CA SER A 111 5.63 -15.86 -14.13
C SER A 111 6.52 -15.51 -12.95
N THR A 112 6.37 -14.33 -12.35
CA THR A 112 7.28 -13.88 -11.29
C THR A 112 6.50 -13.31 -10.11
N LYS A 113 5.91 -14.20 -9.31
CA LYS A 113 5.37 -13.89 -7.97
C LYS A 113 6.42 -13.21 -7.06
N SER A 114 7.71 -13.44 -7.31
CA SER A 114 8.82 -12.98 -6.48
C SER A 114 9.01 -11.46 -6.45
N PHE A 115 8.95 -10.76 -7.59
CA PHE A 115 9.14 -9.31 -7.61
C PHE A 115 7.96 -8.57 -6.93
N PHE A 116 6.74 -9.05 -7.16
CA PHE A 116 5.52 -8.50 -6.56
C PHE A 116 5.52 -8.54 -5.02
N LEU A 117 5.96 -9.66 -4.43
CA LEU A 117 6.03 -9.79 -2.97
C LEU A 117 7.10 -8.88 -2.37
N ILE A 118 8.28 -8.80 -2.98
CA ILE A 118 9.36 -7.90 -2.56
C ILE A 118 8.91 -6.44 -2.66
N PHE A 119 8.13 -6.12 -3.69
CA PHE A 119 7.63 -4.78 -3.96
C PHE A 119 6.61 -4.28 -2.94
N ILE A 120 5.61 -5.10 -2.56
CA ILE A 120 4.68 -4.78 -1.47
C ILE A 120 5.41 -4.70 -0.12
N GLN A 121 6.40 -5.58 0.09
CA GLN A 121 7.18 -5.57 1.31
C GLN A 121 7.89 -4.22 1.47
N LEU A 122 8.61 -3.75 0.45
CA LEU A 122 9.33 -2.47 0.49
C LEU A 122 8.42 -1.24 0.70
N PHE A 123 7.19 -1.26 0.17
CA PHE A 123 6.22 -0.18 0.36
C PHE A 123 5.67 -0.04 1.79
N ILE A 124 5.74 -1.09 2.60
CA ILE A 124 5.20 -1.10 3.98
C ILE A 124 6.31 -0.86 5.02
N TYR A 125 7.59 -0.94 4.62
CA TYR A 125 8.74 -0.66 5.49
C TYR A 125 9.15 0.82 5.52
N ILE A 126 8.49 1.70 4.75
CA ILE A 126 8.67 3.15 4.80
C ILE A 126 7.42 3.84 5.31
#